data_AF-A0A0F4LAY9-F1
#
_entry.id   AF-A0A0F4LAY9-F1
#
_cell.length_a   1.000
_cell.length_b   1.000
_cell.length_c   1.000
_cell.angle_alpha   90.00
_cell.angle_beta   90.00
_cell.angle_gamma   90.00
#
_symmetry.space_group_name_H-M   'P 1'
#
loop_
_entity.id
_entity.type
_entity.pdbx_description
1 polymer ?
#
loop_
_entity_poly.entity_id
_entity_poly.type
_entity_poly.pdbx_seq_one_letter_code
_entity_poly.pdbx_strand_id
1 'polypeptide(L)'
;MERKEKSKIYGSIEEQMKFLKLIKGKHLNLFFEIRNSISTEIKVGRFIRSLINDYLYDINYDKNAELEINQYIDEIFWFKLYHAEAERLKIEINLADNFVKNAFILYKENESDFDDIAIFDISLISLDYYNSVGLNFFFSKYYTKRLNFLSKKELELLNSFKRSQT
;
A
#
# COMPACT_ATOMS: atom_id res chain seq x y z
N MET A 1 -31.50 -16.75 -14.81
CA MET A 1 -31.87 -16.23 -13.47
C MET A 1 -30.67 -15.46 -12.87
N GLU A 2 -30.08 -14.48 -13.59
CA GLU A 2 -28.67 -14.11 -13.30
C GLU A 2 -28.32 -12.62 -13.18
N ARG A 3 -29.10 -11.67 -13.74
CA ARG A 3 -28.83 -10.22 -13.58
C ARG A 3 -29.55 -9.58 -12.40
N LYS A 4 -30.82 -9.91 -12.17
CA LYS A 4 -31.63 -9.31 -11.09
C LYS A 4 -31.18 -9.74 -9.70
N GLU A 5 -30.72 -10.98 -9.52
CA GLU A 5 -30.24 -11.49 -8.22
C GLU A 5 -28.86 -10.95 -7.82
N LYS A 6 -27.95 -10.68 -8.78
CA LYS A 6 -26.61 -10.13 -8.46
C LYS A 6 -26.65 -8.63 -8.15
N SER A 7 -27.55 -7.86 -8.77
CA SER A 7 -27.76 -6.45 -8.39
C SER A 7 -28.25 -6.27 -6.95
N LYS A 8 -28.94 -7.29 -6.39
CA LYS A 8 -29.36 -7.31 -4.99
C LYS A 8 -28.20 -7.49 -4.01
N ILE A 9 -27.06 -8.05 -4.43
CA ILE A 9 -25.94 -8.38 -3.54
C ILE A 9 -24.94 -7.21 -3.45
N TYR A 10 -24.69 -6.51 -4.57
CA TYR A 10 -23.60 -5.52 -4.66
C TYR A 10 -24.03 -4.10 -5.04
N GLY A 11 -25.33 -3.86 -5.32
CA GLY A 11 -25.81 -2.56 -5.82
C GLY A 11 -25.49 -2.31 -7.30
N SER A 12 -25.94 -1.17 -7.82
CA SER A 12 -25.70 -0.65 -9.17
C SER A 12 -24.23 -0.27 -9.44
N ILE A 13 -23.83 -0.12 -10.71
CA ILE A 13 -22.44 0.26 -11.08
C ILE A 13 -22.10 1.59 -10.40
N GLU A 14 -23.04 2.54 -10.41
CA GLU A 14 -22.87 3.84 -9.79
C GLU A 14 -22.63 3.73 -8.27
N GLU A 15 -23.36 2.84 -7.58
CA GLU A 15 -23.15 2.58 -6.14
C GLU A 15 -21.78 1.94 -5.87
N GLN A 16 -21.33 1.02 -6.72
CA GLN A 16 -20.02 0.38 -6.57
C GLN A 16 -18.86 1.33 -6.88
N MET A 17 -19.00 2.20 -7.88
CA MET A 17 -18.03 3.27 -8.15
C MET A 17 -17.97 4.26 -7.00
N LYS A 18 -19.12 4.68 -6.45
CA LYS A 18 -19.19 5.53 -5.25
C LYS A 18 -18.51 4.87 -4.06
N PHE A 19 -18.76 3.58 -3.86
CA PHE A 19 -18.16 2.79 -2.80
C PHE A 19 -16.64 2.65 -2.96
N LEU A 20 -16.14 2.31 -4.16
CA LEU A 20 -14.71 2.27 -4.45
C LEU A 20 -14.06 3.64 -4.22
N LYS A 21 -14.66 4.73 -4.71
CA LYS A 21 -14.16 6.09 -4.50
C LYS A 21 -14.03 6.43 -3.02
N LEU A 22 -15.03 6.06 -2.20
CA LEU A 22 -15.01 6.25 -0.76
C LEU A 22 -13.85 5.47 -0.10
N ILE A 23 -13.70 4.18 -0.42
CA ILE A 23 -12.65 3.34 0.17
C ILE A 23 -11.26 3.80 -0.29
N LYS A 24 -11.09 4.11 -1.59
CA LYS A 24 -9.84 4.66 -2.13
C LYS A 24 -9.46 5.97 -1.43
N GLY A 25 -10.43 6.86 -1.18
CA GLY A 25 -10.18 8.08 -0.41
C GLY A 25 -9.68 7.80 1.02
N LYS A 26 -10.31 6.88 1.75
CA LYS A 26 -9.85 6.47 3.09
C LYS A 26 -8.45 5.86 3.05
N HIS A 27 -8.20 4.99 2.08
CA HIS A 27 -6.91 4.34 1.88
C HIS A 27 -5.80 5.37 1.60
N LEU A 28 -6.02 6.27 0.64
CA LEU A 28 -5.07 7.32 0.30
C LEU A 28 -4.76 8.21 1.52
N ASN A 29 -5.79 8.67 2.23
CA ASN A 29 -5.60 9.52 3.42
C ASN A 29 -4.75 8.82 4.47
N LEU A 30 -5.06 7.56 4.80
CA LEU A 30 -4.28 6.77 5.76
C LEU A 30 -2.80 6.67 5.36
N PHE A 31 -2.52 6.32 4.10
CA PHE A 31 -1.14 6.18 3.64
C PHE A 31 -0.40 7.53 3.52
N PHE A 32 -1.11 8.63 3.23
CA PHE A 32 -0.54 9.98 3.31
C PHE A 32 -0.19 10.36 4.75
N GLU A 33 -1.04 10.05 5.72
CA GLU A 33 -0.78 10.27 7.15
C GLU A 33 0.46 9.49 7.59
N ILE A 34 0.51 8.17 7.33
CA ILE A 34 1.66 7.31 7.63
C ILE A 34 2.94 7.87 6.99
N ARG A 35 2.89 8.20 5.70
CA ARG A 35 4.03 8.78 4.97
C ARG A 35 4.55 10.05 5.65
N ASN A 36 3.65 10.96 6.00
CA ASN A 36 3.99 12.25 6.59
C ASN A 36 4.49 12.11 8.03
N SER A 37 4.14 11.02 8.70
CA SER A 37 4.57 10.68 10.06
C SER A 37 6.03 10.17 10.14
N ILE A 38 6.61 9.78 9.00
CA ILE A 38 7.95 9.21 8.90
C ILE A 38 8.99 10.28 8.54
N SER A 39 10.03 10.40 9.38
CA SER A 39 11.16 11.31 9.16
C SER A 39 12.00 10.91 7.95
N THR A 40 12.47 11.91 7.20
CA THR A 40 13.36 11.75 6.04
C THR A 40 14.83 11.99 6.34
N GLU A 41 15.16 12.34 7.58
CA GLU A 41 16.52 12.67 8.02
C GLU A 41 17.40 11.43 8.27
N ILE A 42 16.80 10.24 8.20
CA ILE A 42 17.50 8.96 8.36
C ILE A 42 17.20 8.04 7.19
N LYS A 43 18.18 7.19 6.84
CA LYS A 43 18.13 6.31 5.65
C LYS A 43 16.88 5.43 5.62
N VAL A 44 16.63 4.69 6.71
CA VAL A 44 15.45 3.81 6.80
C VAL A 44 14.12 4.56 6.71
N GLY A 45 14.03 5.76 7.28
CA GLY A 45 12.81 6.58 7.20
C GLY A 45 12.57 7.08 5.78
N ARG A 46 13.63 7.53 5.09
CA ARG A 46 13.58 7.89 3.68
C ARG A 46 13.23 6.70 2.79
N PHE A 47 13.77 5.52 3.04
CA PHE A 47 13.45 4.29 2.32
C PHE A 47 11.95 3.94 2.43
N ILE A 48 11.43 3.81 3.66
CA ILE A 48 10.02 3.49 3.90
C ILE A 48 9.10 4.54 3.27
N ARG A 49 9.43 5.83 3.42
CA ARG A 49 8.64 6.91 2.82
C ARG A 49 8.63 6.85 1.28
N SER A 50 9.75 6.45 0.67
CA SER A 50 9.85 6.33 -0.79
C SER A 50 9.01 5.16 -1.31
N LEU A 51 9.07 4.00 -0.64
CA LEU A 51 8.18 2.87 -0.94
C LEU A 51 6.69 3.24 -0.83
N ILE A 52 6.31 4.05 0.16
CA ILE A 52 4.92 4.53 0.27
C ILE A 52 4.58 5.49 -0.88
N ASN A 53 5.51 6.33 -1.35
CA ASN A 53 5.26 7.18 -2.53
C ASN A 53 5.02 6.34 -3.78
N ASP A 54 5.85 5.33 -4.02
CA ASP A 54 5.73 4.44 -5.18
C ASP A 54 4.40 3.68 -5.12
N TYR A 55 4.05 3.16 -3.95
CA TYR A 55 2.76 2.53 -3.73
C TYR A 55 1.57 3.47 -3.96
N LEU A 56 1.62 4.70 -3.42
CA LEU A 56 0.59 5.70 -3.64
C LEU A 56 0.51 6.14 -5.10
N TYR A 57 1.64 6.15 -5.81
CA TYR A 57 1.68 6.36 -7.24
C TYR A 57 0.92 5.24 -7.93
N ASP A 58 1.17 3.96 -7.65
CA ASP A 58 0.45 2.84 -8.26
C ASP A 58 -1.07 2.85 -8.01
N ILE A 59 -1.49 3.24 -6.80
CA ILE A 59 -2.93 3.37 -6.47
C ILE A 59 -3.57 4.54 -7.21
N ASN A 60 -2.83 5.63 -7.44
CA ASN A 60 -3.31 6.81 -8.16
C ASN A 60 -3.04 6.76 -9.66
N TYR A 61 -2.14 5.90 -10.12
CA TYR A 61 -1.81 5.69 -11.51
C TYR A 61 -3.02 5.02 -12.13
N ASP A 62 -3.82 5.88 -12.73
CA ASP A 62 -5.15 5.57 -13.17
C ASP A 62 -5.07 4.76 -14.46
N LYS A 63 -4.66 3.48 -14.37
CA LYS A 63 -4.92 2.49 -15.43
C LYS A 63 -6.43 2.39 -15.72
N ASN A 64 -7.26 2.92 -14.81
CA ASN A 64 -8.70 3.01 -14.94
C ASN A 64 -9.22 4.35 -15.50
N ALA A 65 -8.38 5.37 -15.70
CA ALA A 65 -8.73 6.54 -16.50
C ALA A 65 -8.84 6.15 -17.99
N GLU A 66 -8.15 5.09 -18.41
CA GLU A 66 -8.31 4.44 -19.72
C GLU A 66 -9.43 3.39 -19.74
N LEU A 67 -10.18 3.21 -18.64
CA LEU A 67 -11.50 2.57 -18.69
C LEU A 67 -12.56 3.58 -19.15
N GLU A 68 -12.21 4.38 -20.16
CA GLU A 68 -13.22 4.85 -21.08
C GLU A 68 -13.99 3.62 -21.53
N ILE A 69 -15.28 3.67 -21.26
CA ILE A 69 -16.27 2.62 -21.45
C ILE A 69 -16.15 2.09 -22.88
N ASN A 70 -15.28 1.11 -23.09
CA ASN A 70 -15.31 0.28 -24.28
C ASN A 70 -16.63 -0.47 -24.17
N GLN A 71 -17.59 -0.06 -24.99
CA GLN A 71 -19.02 -0.42 -24.97
C GLN A 71 -19.31 -1.93 -25.13
N TYR A 72 -18.27 -2.77 -25.12
CA TYR A 72 -18.32 -4.20 -25.38
C TYR A 72 -17.86 -5.10 -24.23
N ILE A 73 -17.59 -4.56 -23.04
CA ILE A 73 -17.24 -5.38 -21.87
C ILE A 73 -18.44 -5.47 -20.93
N ASP A 74 -18.94 -6.69 -20.72
CA ASP A 74 -20.13 -7.02 -19.93
C ASP A 74 -20.10 -6.34 -18.56
N GLU A 75 -21.17 -5.61 -18.23
CA GLU A 75 -21.34 -4.89 -16.96
C GLU A 75 -21.01 -5.77 -15.75
N ILE A 76 -21.32 -7.08 -15.82
CA ILE A 76 -21.02 -8.09 -14.78
C ILE A 76 -19.53 -8.21 -14.48
N PHE A 77 -18.67 -8.06 -15.48
CA PHE A 77 -17.22 -8.11 -15.32
C PHE A 77 -16.71 -6.87 -14.57
N TRP A 78 -17.14 -5.67 -14.97
CA TRP A 78 -16.79 -4.42 -14.29
C TRP A 78 -17.29 -4.35 -12.85
N PHE A 79 -18.51 -4.84 -12.61
CA PHE A 79 -19.07 -4.99 -11.27
C PHE A 79 -18.14 -5.77 -10.34
N LYS A 80 -17.64 -6.93 -10.78
CA LYS A 80 -16.72 -7.72 -9.96
C LYS A 80 -15.41 -6.98 -9.70
N LEU A 81 -14.92 -6.20 -10.65
CA LEU A 81 -13.66 -5.48 -10.53
C LEU A 81 -13.73 -4.34 -9.51
N TYR A 82 -14.75 -3.49 -9.53
CA TYR A 82 -14.86 -2.37 -8.57
C TYR A 82 -15.04 -2.84 -7.13
N HIS A 83 -15.92 -3.83 -6.91
CA HIS A 83 -16.13 -4.38 -5.57
C HIS A 83 -14.89 -5.13 -5.08
N ALA A 84 -14.26 -5.96 -5.92
CA ALA A 84 -13.05 -6.68 -5.53
C ALA A 84 -11.90 -5.71 -5.20
N GLU A 85 -11.75 -4.63 -5.97
CA GLU A 85 -10.75 -3.60 -5.70
C GLU A 85 -11.02 -2.87 -4.39
N ALA A 86 -12.28 -2.50 -4.12
CA ALA A 86 -12.64 -1.88 -2.85
C ALA A 86 -12.40 -2.81 -1.65
N GLU A 87 -12.67 -4.11 -1.77
CA GLU A 87 -12.37 -5.10 -0.72
C GLU A 87 -10.85 -5.30 -0.53
N ARG A 88 -10.06 -5.31 -1.62
CA ARG A 88 -8.60 -5.33 -1.54
C ARG A 88 -8.08 -4.12 -0.73
N LEU A 89 -8.52 -2.91 -1.07
CA LEU A 89 -8.12 -1.69 -0.38
C LEU A 89 -8.54 -1.69 1.10
N LYS A 90 -9.70 -2.28 1.45
CA LYS A 90 -10.09 -2.46 2.86
C LYS A 90 -9.14 -3.38 3.62
N ILE A 91 -8.72 -4.48 3.00
CA ILE A 91 -7.74 -5.39 3.60
C ILE A 91 -6.42 -4.64 3.84
N GLU A 92 -5.99 -3.82 2.89
CA GLU A 92 -4.76 -3.03 3.00
C GLU A 92 -4.83 -1.95 4.08
N ILE A 93 -5.98 -1.28 4.24
CA ILE A 93 -6.23 -0.39 5.39
C ILE A 93 -6.01 -1.14 6.71
N ASN A 94 -6.56 -2.34 6.86
CA ASN A 94 -6.42 -3.15 8.08
C ASN A 94 -5.00 -3.68 8.31
N LEU A 95 -4.15 -3.65 7.28
CA LEU A 95 -2.79 -4.19 7.30
C LEU A 95 -1.74 -3.10 7.08
N ALA A 96 -2.10 -1.82 7.14
CA ALA A 96 -1.20 -0.71 6.86
C ALA A 96 0.03 -0.68 7.79
N ASP A 97 -0.13 -1.08 9.05
CA ASP A 97 1.00 -1.23 9.99
C ASP A 97 1.99 -2.33 9.54
N ASN A 98 1.52 -3.38 8.86
CA ASN A 98 2.41 -4.38 8.27
C ASN A 98 3.27 -3.76 7.16
N PHE A 99 2.75 -2.80 6.39
CA PHE A 99 3.53 -2.15 5.34
C PHE A 99 4.81 -1.53 5.94
N VAL A 100 4.66 -0.73 7.00
CA VAL A 100 5.79 -0.07 7.68
C VAL A 100 6.74 -1.10 8.28
N LYS A 101 6.20 -2.13 8.96
CA LYS A 101 7.00 -3.20 9.58
C LYS A 101 7.81 -3.98 8.55
N ASN A 102 7.17 -4.39 7.46
CA ASN A 102 7.80 -5.20 6.43
C ASN A 102 8.78 -4.37 5.62
N ALA A 103 8.50 -3.09 5.34
CA ALA A 103 9.45 -2.17 4.73
C ALA A 103 10.69 -1.95 5.63
N PHE A 104 10.50 -1.83 6.94
CA PHE A 104 11.61 -1.75 7.90
C PHE A 104 12.45 -3.04 7.90
N ILE A 105 11.81 -4.20 7.92
CA ILE A 105 12.50 -5.51 7.83
C ILE A 105 13.30 -5.60 6.53
N LEU A 106 12.69 -5.21 5.40
CA LEU A 106 13.34 -5.22 4.09
C LEU A 106 14.58 -4.34 4.08
N TYR A 107 14.49 -3.13 4.63
CA TYR A 107 15.66 -2.26 4.80
C TYR A 107 16.74 -2.93 5.64
N LYS A 108 16.37 -3.53 6.78
CA LYS A 108 17.34 -4.15 7.70
C LYS A 108 18.05 -5.35 7.12
N GLU A 109 17.35 -6.17 6.33
CA GLU A 109 17.91 -7.34 5.68
C GLU A 109 18.91 -6.99 4.58
N ASN A 110 18.83 -5.76 4.05
CA ASN A 110 19.66 -5.27 2.96
C ASN A 110 20.41 -4.00 3.38
N GLU A 111 20.67 -3.81 4.68
CA GLU A 111 21.20 -2.55 5.21
C GLU A 111 22.55 -2.18 4.57
N SER A 112 23.38 -3.20 4.27
CA SER A 112 24.66 -3.06 3.58
C SER A 112 24.55 -2.35 2.24
N ASP A 113 23.43 -2.53 1.54
CA ASP A 113 23.23 -1.96 0.20
C ASP A 113 23.01 -0.44 0.29
N PHE A 114 22.70 0.08 1.49
CA PHE A 114 22.45 1.50 1.73
C PHE A 114 23.61 2.22 2.41
N ASP A 115 24.66 1.53 2.88
CA ASP A 115 25.72 2.12 3.71
C ASP A 115 26.47 3.26 3.00
N ASP A 116 26.79 3.07 1.71
CA ASP A 116 27.52 4.06 0.91
C ASP A 116 26.60 5.04 0.15
N ILE A 117 25.29 4.87 0.28
CA ILE A 117 24.30 5.70 -0.42
C ILE A 117 24.00 6.95 0.41
N ALA A 118 24.06 8.13 -0.22
CA ALA A 118 23.61 9.37 0.40
C ALA A 118 22.09 9.30 0.68
N ILE A 119 21.64 9.85 1.81
CA ILE A 119 20.23 9.73 2.26
C ILE A 119 19.23 10.18 1.16
N PHE A 120 19.57 11.19 0.37
CA PHE A 120 18.71 11.70 -0.70
C PHE A 120 18.59 10.75 -1.90
N ASP A 121 19.59 9.92 -2.13
CA ASP A 121 19.67 9.02 -3.29
C ASP A 121 18.97 7.67 -3.05
N ILE A 122 18.59 7.37 -1.80
CA ILE A 122 17.85 6.14 -1.45
C ILE A 122 16.56 5.99 -2.26
N SER A 123 15.92 7.10 -2.61
CA SER A 123 14.69 7.08 -3.43
C SER A 123 14.90 6.46 -4.82
N LEU A 124 16.13 6.48 -5.35
CA LEU A 124 16.45 5.88 -6.64
C LEU A 124 16.48 4.36 -6.59
N ILE A 125 16.76 3.78 -5.41
CA ILE A 125 16.92 2.33 -5.24
C ILE A 125 15.69 1.70 -4.58
N SER A 126 14.91 2.46 -3.79
CA SER A 126 13.70 1.93 -3.16
C SER A 126 12.71 1.33 -4.15
N LEU A 127 12.64 1.88 -5.36
CA LEU A 127 11.77 1.38 -6.43
C LEU A 127 12.15 -0.05 -6.87
N ASP A 128 13.45 -0.36 -6.94
CA ASP A 128 13.92 -1.70 -7.31
C ASP A 128 13.53 -2.74 -6.24
N TYR A 129 13.63 -2.36 -4.96
CA TYR A 129 13.15 -3.20 -3.87
C TYR A 129 11.63 -3.38 -3.91
N TYR A 130 10.88 -2.30 -4.14
CA TYR A 130 9.43 -2.37 -4.29
C TYR A 130 9.01 -3.38 -5.37
N ASN A 131 9.64 -3.27 -6.54
CA ASN A 131 9.36 -4.12 -7.70
C ASN A 131 9.80 -5.58 -7.49
N SER A 132 10.93 -5.81 -6.83
CA SER A 132 11.49 -7.16 -6.63
C SER A 132 10.71 -8.00 -5.62
N VAL A 133 10.26 -7.41 -4.51
CA VAL A 133 9.51 -8.16 -3.47
C VAL A 133 8.01 -8.21 -3.74
N GLY A 134 7.49 -7.22 -4.48
CA GLY A 134 6.08 -7.08 -4.83
C GLY A 134 5.16 -6.72 -3.66
N LEU A 135 3.93 -6.30 -4.00
CA LEU A 135 2.99 -5.73 -3.04
C LEU A 135 2.59 -6.67 -1.89
N ASN A 136 2.49 -7.97 -2.18
CA ASN A 136 2.10 -8.99 -1.20
C ASN A 136 3.04 -9.06 -0.01
N PHE A 137 4.32 -8.75 -0.20
CA PHE A 137 5.31 -8.71 0.88
C PHE A 137 4.90 -7.68 1.95
N PHE A 138 4.55 -6.47 1.53
CA PHE A 138 4.29 -5.36 2.44
C PHE A 138 3.04 -5.58 3.30
N PHE A 139 2.00 -6.20 2.77
CA PHE A 139 0.76 -6.45 3.53
C PHE A 139 0.72 -7.78 4.28
N SER A 140 1.68 -8.67 4.04
CA SER A 140 1.69 -10.00 4.64
C SER A 140 1.96 -9.99 6.15
N LYS A 141 1.22 -10.84 6.88
CA LYS A 141 1.46 -11.15 8.30
C LYS A 141 2.62 -12.12 8.52
N TYR A 142 3.12 -12.76 7.46
CA TYR A 142 4.17 -13.77 7.58
C TYR A 142 5.52 -13.13 7.92
N TYR A 143 5.89 -12.06 7.20
CA TYR A 143 7.20 -11.42 7.34
C TYR A 143 7.32 -10.65 8.65
N THR A 144 6.22 -10.15 9.24
CA THR A 144 6.25 -9.48 10.55
C THR A 144 6.68 -10.39 11.69
N LYS A 145 6.72 -11.72 11.52
CA LYS A 145 7.35 -12.63 12.49
C LYS A 145 8.85 -12.36 12.65
N ARG A 146 9.50 -11.76 11.64
CA ARG A 146 10.92 -11.41 11.69
C ARG A 146 11.22 -10.27 12.67
N LEU A 147 10.20 -9.54 13.13
CA LEU A 147 10.35 -8.53 14.19
C LEU A 147 10.94 -9.12 15.49
N ASN A 148 10.75 -10.42 15.75
CA ASN A 148 11.29 -11.10 16.92
C ASN A 148 12.84 -11.16 16.93
N PHE A 149 13.48 -10.93 15.78
CA PHE A 149 14.93 -10.93 15.64
C PHE A 149 15.55 -9.52 15.67
N LEU A 150 14.71 -8.48 15.78
CA LEU A 150 15.19 -7.11 15.91
C LEU A 150 15.72 -6.86 17.32
N SER A 151 16.81 -6.11 17.39
CA SER A 151 17.33 -5.59 18.64
C SER A 151 16.35 -4.58 19.27
N LYS A 152 16.51 -4.32 20.57
CA LYS A 152 15.70 -3.33 21.28
C LYS A 152 15.75 -1.94 20.61
N LYS A 153 16.94 -1.51 20.15
CA LYS A 153 17.12 -0.21 19.47
C LYS A 153 16.35 -0.15 18.16
N GLU A 154 16.33 -1.24 17.40
CA GLU A 154 15.59 -1.32 16.13
C GLU A 154 14.08 -1.32 16.36
N LEU A 155 13.61 -2.00 17.41
CA LEU A 155 12.20 -1.95 17.81
C LEU A 155 11.79 -0.55 18.28
N GLU A 156 12.65 0.15 19.03
CA GLU A 156 12.43 1.54 19.42
C GLU A 156 12.34 2.47 18.21
N LEU A 157 13.25 2.30 17.24
CA LEU A 157 13.22 3.05 15.99
C LEU A 157 11.94 2.78 15.18
N LEU A 158 11.59 1.51 14.97
CA LEU A 158 10.35 1.13 14.29
C LEU A 158 9.11 1.70 15.00
N ASN A 159 9.08 1.68 16.33
CA ASN A 159 7.98 2.25 17.10
C ASN A 159 7.93 3.77 17.04
N SER A 160 9.05 4.46 16.76
CA SER A 160 9.06 5.90 16.54
C SER A 160 8.27 6.31 15.29
N PHE A 161 8.25 5.45 14.26
CA PHE A 161 7.42 5.65 13.06
C PHE A 161 5.91 5.48 13.32
N LYS A 162 5.54 4.79 14.40
CA LYS A 162 4.14 4.55 14.79
C LYS A 162 3.57 5.63 15.71
N ARG A 163 4.41 6.20 16.59
CA ARG A 163 3.99 7.22 17.58
C ARG A 163 3.55 8.54 16.96
N SER A 164 3.82 8.74 15.67
CA SER A 164 3.36 9.88 14.90
C SER A 164 1.98 9.67 14.24
N GLN A 165 1.27 8.59 14.59
CA GLN A 165 -0.06 8.20 14.05
C GLN A 165 -1.21 8.25 15.10
N THR A 166 -0.95 8.79 16.29
CA THR A 166 -1.94 9.10 17.35
C THR A 166 -2.06 10.59 17.54
#